data_AF-A0A443Q7D6-F1
#
_entry.id   AF-A0A443Q7D6-F1
#
_cell.length_a   1.000
_cell.length_b   1.000
_cell.length_c   1.000
_cell.angle_alpha   90.00
_cell.angle_beta   90.00
_cell.angle_gamma   90.00
#
_symmetry.space_group_name_H-M   'P 1'
#
loop_
_entity.id
_entity.type
_entity.pdbx_description
1 polymer ?
#
loop_
_entity_poly.entity_id
_entity_poly.type
_entity_poly.pdbx_seq_one_letter_code
_entity_poly.pdbx_strand_id
1 'polypeptide(L)'
;MVFAIEKINKDLNMLFNLSLGFHLFNVDFIETKAVQSSMSLLSGKSPPVPNYDCRSGKRNKLVAVVGGLVPGITIQSSQVLSLYDIPQYKIV
;
A
#
# COMPACT_ATOMS: atom_id res chain seq x y z
N MET A 1 -5.08 2.14 -11.36
CA MET A 1 -5.52 1.65 -10.02
C MET A 1 -6.96 2.05 -9.72
N VAL A 2 -7.30 3.34 -9.69
CA VAL A 2 -8.66 3.84 -9.35
C VAL A 2 -9.78 3.13 -10.12
N PHE A 3 -9.67 3.09 -11.45
CA PHE A 3 -10.66 2.44 -12.31
C PHE A 3 -10.95 0.97 -11.95
N ALA A 4 -9.89 0.18 -11.70
CA ALA A 4 -10.04 -1.24 -11.35
C ALA A 4 -10.76 -1.40 -9.99
N ILE A 5 -10.41 -0.56 -9.01
CA ILE A 5 -11.05 -0.56 -7.69
C ILE A 5 -12.53 -0.16 -7.79
N GLU A 6 -12.85 0.85 -8.60
CA GLU A 6 -14.25 1.23 -8.83
C GLU A 6 -15.06 0.12 -9.50
N LYS A 7 -14.45 -0.65 -10.42
CA LYS A 7 -15.10 -1.79 -11.05
C LYS A 7 -15.34 -2.92 -10.04
N ILE A 8 -14.33 -3.25 -9.23
CA ILE A 8 -14.45 -4.27 -8.17
C ILE A 8 -15.54 -3.87 -7.17
N ASN A 9 -15.52 -2.64 -6.67
CA ASN A 9 -16.49 -2.17 -5.67
C ASN A 9 -17.94 -2.08 -6.20
N LYS A 10 -18.15 -2.09 -7.52
CA LYS A 10 -19.48 -2.10 -8.17
C LYS A 10 -19.97 -3.50 -8.53
N ASP A 11 -19.09 -4.50 -8.55
CA ASP A 11 -19.44 -5.86 -8.92
C ASP A 11 -19.87 -6.64 -7.67
N LEU A 12 -21.16 -6.98 -7.59
CA LEU A 12 -21.72 -7.73 -6.46
C LEU A 12 -21.16 -9.16 -6.34
N ASN A 13 -20.52 -9.69 -7.39
CA ASN A 13 -19.86 -11.00 -7.37
C ASN A 13 -18.42 -10.91 -6.86
N MET A 14 -17.84 -9.70 -6.76
CA MET A 14 -16.50 -9.47 -6.26
C MET A 14 -16.56 -8.66 -4.96
N LEU A 15 -16.18 -9.26 -3.82
CA LEU A 15 -16.20 -8.66 -2.48
C LEU A 15 -17.61 -8.27 -1.99
N PHE A 16 -18.45 -9.27 -1.68
CA PHE A 16 -19.81 -9.03 -1.18
C PHE A 16 -19.82 -8.19 0.11
N ASN A 17 -20.48 -7.03 0.05
CA ASN A 17 -20.66 -6.10 1.18
C ASN A 17 -19.35 -5.52 1.76
N LEU A 18 -18.29 -5.50 0.96
CA LEU A 18 -16.99 -4.93 1.31
C LEU A 18 -16.58 -3.91 0.24
N SER A 19 -16.03 -2.78 0.68
CA SER A 19 -15.43 -1.81 -0.24
C SER A 19 -13.92 -1.81 -0.09
N LEU A 20 -13.23 -1.81 -1.23
CA LEU A 20 -11.79 -1.66 -1.29
C LEU A 20 -11.44 -0.17 -1.38
N GLY A 21 -10.72 0.32 -0.38
CA GLY A 21 -10.07 1.63 -0.41
C GLY A 21 -8.65 1.54 -0.98
N PHE A 22 -8.03 2.70 -1.22
CA PHE A 22 -6.64 2.75 -1.66
C PHE A 22 -5.93 4.03 -1.23
N HIS A 23 -4.60 3.95 -1.18
CA HIS A 23 -3.71 5.10 -1.07
C HIS A 23 -2.77 5.12 -2.27
N LEU A 24 -2.55 6.31 -2.84
CA LEU A 24 -1.61 6.50 -3.95
C LEU A 24 -0.41 7.30 -3.45
N PHE A 25 0.78 6.84 -3.81
CA PHE A 25 2.04 7.52 -3.55
C PHE A 25 2.86 7.56 -4.82
N ASN A 26 3.55 8.68 -5.03
CA ASN A 26 4.55 8.81 -6.07
C ASN A 26 5.95 8.73 -5.44
N VAL A 27 6.79 7.87 -6.00
CA VAL A 27 8.17 7.67 -5.55
C VAL A 27 9.20 8.36 -6.44
N ASP A 28 8.79 8.98 -7.55
CA ASP A 28 9.65 9.69 -8.51
C ASP A 28 10.89 8.89 -8.95
N PHE A 29 10.79 7.55 -8.98
CA PHE A 29 11.92 6.63 -9.22
C PHE A 29 13.10 6.78 -8.26
N ILE A 30 12.88 7.38 -7.09
CA ILE A 30 13.89 7.54 -6.04
C ILE A 30 13.70 6.44 -4.98
N GLU A 31 14.73 5.64 -4.76
CA GLU A 31 14.73 4.52 -3.81
C GLU A 31 14.38 4.93 -2.38
N THR A 32 14.93 6.04 -1.90
CA THR A 32 14.63 6.53 -0.54
C THR A 32 13.18 6.97 -0.38
N LYS A 33 12.54 7.49 -1.45
CA LYS A 33 11.11 7.79 -1.45
C LYS A 33 10.25 6.52 -1.41
N ALA A 34 10.73 5.40 -1.95
CA ALA A 34 10.05 4.11 -1.84
C ALA A 34 9.99 3.62 -0.40
N VAL A 35 11.11 3.74 0.34
CA VAL A 35 11.17 3.45 1.78
C VAL A 35 10.21 4.36 2.55
N GLN A 36 10.29 5.68 2.34
CA GLN A 36 9.44 6.66 3.03
C GLN A 36 7.94 6.43 2.75
N SER A 37 7.57 6.15 1.50
CA SER A 37 6.18 5.89 1.11
C SER A 37 5.68 4.58 1.73
N SER A 38 6.51 3.55 1.79
CA SER A 38 6.17 2.27 2.44
C SER A 38 5.91 2.45 3.94
N MET A 39 6.75 3.23 4.63
CA MET A 39 6.52 3.57 6.04
C MET A 39 5.26 4.44 6.23
N SER A 40 4.96 5.32 5.27
CA SER A 40 3.77 6.18 5.33
C SER A 40 2.49 5.36 5.14
N LEU A 41 2.53 4.37 4.26
CA LEU A 41 1.46 3.38 4.06
C LEU A 41 1.19 2.57 5.33
N LEU A 42 2.24 2.06 5.98
CA LEU A 42 2.12 1.26 7.20
C LEU A 42 1.62 2.07 8.41
N SER A 43 2.10 3.30 8.57
CA SER A 43 1.69 4.19 9.68
C SER A 43 0.36 4.91 9.44
N GLY A 44 -0.11 4.95 8.18
CA GLY A 44 -1.27 5.75 7.76
C GLY A 44 -1.09 7.25 7.96
N LYS A 45 0.16 7.74 8.02
CA LYS A 45 0.52 9.15 8.22
C LYS A 45 1.65 9.55 7.27
N SER A 46 1.66 10.82 6.88
CA SER A 46 2.75 11.46 6.18
C SER A 46 3.03 12.79 6.88
N PRO A 47 4.21 13.01 7.49
CA PRO A 47 5.37 12.11 7.52
C PRO A 47 5.11 10.80 8.29
N PRO A 48 5.84 9.71 7.97
CA PRO A 48 5.65 8.41 8.60
C PRO A 48 6.06 8.43 10.07
N VAL A 49 5.31 7.71 10.90
CA VAL A 49 5.67 7.46 12.31
C VAL A 49 6.00 5.98 12.45
N PRO A 50 7.27 5.60 12.71
CA PRO A 50 7.67 4.21 12.86
C PRO A 50 6.87 3.49 13.95
N ASN A 51 6.48 2.23 13.70
CA ASN A 51 5.77 1.37 14.65
C ASN A 51 4.49 1.99 15.26
N TYR A 52 3.79 2.85 14.51
CA TYR A 52 2.58 3.50 14.98
C TYR A 52 1.35 2.60 14.80
N ASP A 53 0.87 2.01 15.89
CA ASP A 53 -0.32 1.13 15.88
C ASP A 53 -1.52 1.65 16.71
N CYS A 54 -1.43 2.87 17.26
CA CYS A 54 -2.38 3.37 18.26
C CYS A 54 -3.76 3.79 17.74
N ARG A 55 -4.19 3.41 16.52
CA ARG A 55 -5.56 3.69 16.07
C ARG A 55 -6.51 2.60 16.55
N SER A 56 -7.07 2.79 17.74
CA SER A 56 -8.21 2.03 18.26
C SER A 56 -9.30 1.97 17.18
N GLY A 57 -9.58 0.77 16.66
CA GLY A 57 -10.58 0.55 15.60
C GLY A 57 -10.03 0.50 14.17
N LYS A 58 -8.97 -0.29 13.90
CA LYS A 58 -8.43 -0.63 12.57
C LYS A 58 -9.52 -1.05 11.56
N ARG A 59 -10.20 -0.07 10.93
CA ARG A 59 -11.09 -0.30 9.79
C ARG A 59 -10.35 -0.24 8.44
N ASN A 60 -9.17 0.36 8.40
CA ASN A 60 -8.41 0.60 7.16
C ASN A 60 -7.06 -0.15 7.19
N LYS A 61 -7.11 -1.48 7.33
CA LYS A 61 -5.89 -2.31 7.30
C LYS A 61 -5.32 -2.30 5.88
N LEU A 62 -4.04 -1.97 5.73
CA LEU A 62 -3.32 -2.19 4.49
C LEU A 62 -3.21 -3.71 4.26
N VAL A 63 -3.73 -4.19 3.13
CA VAL A 63 -3.76 -5.64 2.81
C VAL A 63 -2.76 -6.04 1.74
N ALA A 64 -2.38 -5.12 0.86
CA ALA A 64 -1.42 -5.34 -0.20
C ALA A 64 -0.93 -4.00 -0.76
N VAL A 65 0.25 -4.01 -1.37
CA VAL A 65 0.78 -2.91 -2.17
C VAL A 65 0.93 -3.38 -3.61
N VAL A 66 0.52 -2.54 -4.56
CA VAL A 66 0.73 -2.78 -6.00
C VAL A 66 1.66 -1.69 -6.51
N GLY A 67 2.80 -2.09 -7.06
CA GLY A 67 3.81 -1.14 -7.53
C GLY A 67 5.20 -1.73 -7.61
N GLY A 68 6.17 -0.90 -7.97
CA GLY A 68 7.56 -1.31 -8.21
C GLY A 68 7.85 -1.48 -9.70
N LEU A 69 7.93 -0.37 -10.43
CA LEU A 69 8.26 -0.41 -11.87
C LEU A 69 9.73 -0.78 -12.10
N VAL A 70 10.62 -0.32 -11.22
CA VAL A 70 12.07 -0.51 -11.30
C VAL A 70 12.51 -1.46 -10.19
N PRO A 71 13.51 -2.35 -10.41
CA PRO A 71 13.98 -3.29 -9.40
C PRO A 71 14.38 -2.61 -8.08
N GLY A 72 15.14 -1.51 -8.13
CA GLY A 72 15.54 -0.76 -6.93
C GLY A 72 14.35 -0.31 -6.08
N ILE A 73 13.33 0.31 -6.70
CA ILE A 73 12.08 0.69 -6.01
C ILE A 73 11.38 -0.51 -5.39
N THR A 74 11.30 -1.61 -6.13
CA THR A 74 10.61 -2.84 -5.68
C THR A 74 11.33 -3.46 -4.48
N ILE A 75 12.66 -3.58 -4.55
CA ILE A 75 13.49 -4.14 -3.47
C ILE A 75 13.36 -3.29 -2.20
N GLN A 76 13.51 -1.97 -2.32
CA GLN A 76 13.51 -1.05 -1.18
C GLN A 76 12.13 -1.00 -0.49
N SER A 77 11.05 -0.99 -1.26
CA SER A 77 9.69 -1.06 -0.70
C SER A 77 9.40 -2.43 -0.06
N SER A 78 9.77 -3.52 -0.73
CA SER A 78 9.56 -4.88 -0.24
C SER A 78 10.30 -5.16 1.08
N GLN A 79 11.52 -4.65 1.24
CA GLN A 79 12.27 -4.75 2.49
C GLN A 79 11.50 -4.18 3.67
N VAL A 80 10.85 -3.02 3.50
CA VAL A 80 10.04 -2.41 4.57
C VAL A 80 8.73 -3.18 4.79
N LEU A 81 8.02 -3.52 3.70
CA LEU A 81 6.70 -4.14 3.77
C LEU A 81 6.75 -5.57 4.32
N SER A 82 7.83 -6.32 4.04
CA SER A 82 8.03 -7.68 4.53
C SER A 82 8.16 -7.77 6.05
N LEU A 83 8.62 -6.71 6.72
CA LEU A 83 8.69 -6.65 8.19
C LEU A 83 7.30 -6.68 8.86
N TYR A 84 6.24 -6.39 8.09
CA TYR A 84 4.86 -6.33 8.56
C TYR A 84 3.95 -7.33 7.83
N ASP A 85 4.53 -8.32 7.14
CA ASP A 85 3.82 -9.34 6.36
C ASP A 85 2.85 -8.76 5.31
N ILE A 86 3.17 -7.60 4.73
CA ILE A 86 2.36 -6.99 3.67
C ILE A 86 2.87 -7.44 2.29
N PRO A 87 2.05 -8.15 1.49
CA PRO A 87 2.46 -8.57 0.17
C PRO A 87 2.57 -7.37 -0.79
N GLN A 88 3.62 -7.37 -1.61
CA GLN A 88 3.81 -6.43 -2.71
C GLN A 88 3.73 -7.14 -4.06
N TYR A 89 2.85 -6.66 -4.93
CA TYR A 89 2.71 -7.15 -6.31
C TYR A 89 3.34 -6.17 -7.28
N LYS A 90 4.32 -6.66 -8.04
CA LYS A 90 5.03 -5.89 -9.06
C LYS A 90 4.12 -5.60 -10.25
N ILE A 91 4.28 -4.42 -10.85
CA ILE A 91 3.71 -4.09 -12.16
C ILE A 91 4.79 -4.46 -13.18
N VAL A 92 4.47 -5.36 -14.12
CA VAL A 92 5.36 -6.00 -15.12
C VAL A 92 6.03 -7.28 -14.66
#